data_AF-A0A816GMP3-F1
#
_entry.id   AF-A0A816GMP3-F1
#
_cell.length_a   1.000
_cell.length_b   1.000
_cell.length_c   1.000
_cell.angle_alpha   90.00
_cell.angle_beta   90.00
_cell.angle_gamma   90.00
#
_symmetry.space_group_name_H-M   'P 1'
#
loop_
_entity.id
_entity.type
_entity.pdbx_description
1 polymer ?
#
loop_
_entity_poly.entity_id
_entity_poly.type
_entity_poly.pdbx_seq_one_letter_code
_entity_poly.pdbx_strand_id
1 'polypeptide(L)'
;MVVSRRIQRVKYSSLKSHRHYDQQKYWNNRYAAKFKGRTIDEDDDHTDEWYFSYSDISDVLKSYIKQNHRHLPVLDIGCGLSKICDELSNDNFTGPFIGIDYSSIVIKQ
;
A
#
# COMPACT_ATOMS: atom_id res chain seq x y z
N MET A 1 36.38 -49.74 -2.04
CA MET A 1 35.34 -49.04 -1.24
C MET A 1 35.00 -47.72 -1.92
N VAL A 2 33.82 -47.60 -2.52
CA VAL A 2 33.35 -46.33 -3.11
C VAL A 2 32.08 -45.95 -2.37
N VAL A 3 32.15 -44.83 -1.65
CA VAL A 3 31.02 -44.32 -0.85
C VAL A 3 30.09 -43.56 -1.80
N SER A 4 28.97 -44.16 -2.15
CA SER A 4 27.90 -43.52 -2.91
C SER A 4 27.22 -42.46 -2.03
N ARG A 5 27.50 -41.17 -2.29
CA ARG A 5 26.78 -40.07 -1.66
C ARG A 5 25.49 -39.81 -2.44
N ARG A 6 24.34 -40.12 -1.82
CA ARG A 6 23.03 -39.69 -2.31
C ARG A 6 22.95 -38.17 -2.18
N ILE A 7 22.95 -37.47 -3.32
CA ILE A 7 22.60 -36.06 -3.38
C ILE A 7 21.09 -35.96 -3.14
N GLN A 8 20.69 -35.52 -1.96
CA GLN A 8 19.30 -35.15 -1.70
C GLN A 8 19.02 -33.83 -2.44
N ARG A 9 18.13 -33.87 -3.45
CA ARG A 9 17.57 -32.65 -4.02
C ARG A 9 16.83 -31.92 -2.90
N VAL A 10 17.32 -30.73 -2.55
CA VAL A 10 16.57 -29.77 -1.74
C VAL A 10 15.26 -29.53 -2.48
N LYS A 11 14.14 -29.98 -1.90
CA LYS A 11 12.82 -29.56 -2.37
C LYS A 11 12.74 -28.08 -2.05
N TYR A 12 12.86 -27.25 -3.08
CA TYR A 12 12.53 -25.83 -2.99
C TYR A 12 11.11 -25.74 -2.44
N SER A 13 10.97 -25.29 -1.20
CA SER A 13 9.69 -25.10 -0.55
C SER A 13 8.92 -24.01 -1.30
N SER A 14 7.71 -24.37 -1.72
CA SER A 14 6.58 -23.52 -2.09
C SER A 14 6.92 -22.20 -2.80
N LEU A 15 6.56 -22.12 -4.08
CA LEU A 15 6.26 -20.86 -4.76
C LEU A 15 5.54 -19.93 -3.76
N LYS A 16 6.09 -18.74 -3.51
CA LYS A 16 5.37 -17.71 -2.76
C LYS A 16 3.97 -17.60 -3.37
N SER A 17 2.96 -17.68 -2.51
CA SER A 17 1.58 -17.38 -2.86
C SER A 17 1.58 -16.13 -3.73
N HIS A 18 1.13 -16.25 -4.98
CA HIS A 18 1.10 -15.09 -5.87
C HIS A 18 -0.01 -14.17 -5.37
N ARG A 19 0.37 -13.01 -4.84
CA ARG A 19 -0.58 -12.00 -4.40
C ARG A 19 -1.24 -11.38 -5.61
N HIS A 20 -2.54 -11.60 -5.73
CA HIS A 20 -3.36 -11.12 -6.82
C HIS A 20 -3.77 -9.65 -6.59
N TYR A 21 -2.77 -8.74 -6.60
CA TYR A 21 -2.99 -7.30 -6.40
C TYR A 21 -3.89 -6.67 -7.48
N ASP A 22 -4.05 -7.34 -8.61
CA ASP A 22 -4.97 -6.96 -9.68
C ASP A 22 -6.45 -7.26 -9.34
N GLN A 23 -6.71 -8.05 -8.29
CA GLN A 23 -8.05 -8.51 -7.94
C GLN A 23 -8.62 -7.71 -6.76
N GLN A 24 -9.80 -7.11 -6.96
CA GLN A 24 -10.53 -6.39 -5.90
C GLN A 24 -10.71 -7.25 -4.64
N LYS A 25 -10.97 -8.54 -4.83
CA LYS A 25 -11.15 -9.51 -3.73
C LYS A 25 -9.94 -9.55 -2.79
N TYR A 26 -8.73 -9.46 -3.33
CA TYR A 26 -7.51 -9.45 -2.53
C TYR A 26 -7.50 -8.23 -1.59
N TRP A 27 -7.76 -7.03 -2.12
CA TRP A 27 -7.78 -5.80 -1.34
C TRP A 27 -8.92 -5.78 -0.31
N ASN A 28 -10.13 -6.18 -0.70
CA ASN A 28 -11.26 -6.31 0.23
C ASN A 28 -10.90 -7.23 1.41
N ASN A 29 -10.31 -8.39 1.14
CA ASN A 29 -9.91 -9.35 2.17
C ASN A 29 -8.83 -8.77 3.08
N ARG A 30 -7.83 -8.11 2.49
CA ARG A 30 -6.73 -7.48 3.23
C ARG A 30 -7.25 -6.42 4.20
N TYR A 31 -8.02 -5.45 3.71
CA TYR A 31 -8.55 -4.38 4.56
C TYR A 31 -9.51 -4.92 5.62
N ALA A 32 -10.37 -5.88 5.27
CA ALA A 32 -11.27 -6.51 6.24
C ALA A 32 -10.52 -7.28 7.33
N ALA A 33 -9.40 -7.93 7.01
CA ALA A 33 -8.54 -8.58 8.00
C ALA A 33 -7.86 -7.55 8.90
N LYS A 34 -7.26 -6.51 8.31
CA LYS A 34 -6.57 -5.45 9.06
C LYS A 34 -7.49 -4.74 10.05
N PHE A 35 -8.70 -4.37 9.64
CA PHE A 35 -9.69 -3.77 10.55
C PHE A 35 -10.15 -4.71 11.68
N LYS A 36 -9.92 -6.02 11.53
CA LYS A 36 -10.14 -7.02 12.58
C LYS A 36 -8.86 -7.34 13.37
N GLY A 37 -7.79 -6.56 13.20
CA GLY A 37 -6.49 -6.79 13.84
C GLY A 37 -5.79 -8.07 13.36
N ARG A 38 -6.04 -8.50 12.11
CA ARG A 38 -5.49 -9.72 11.52
C ARG A 38 -4.74 -9.43 10.22
N THR A 39 -3.84 -10.32 9.85
CA THR A 39 -3.17 -10.34 8.54
C THR A 39 -3.79 -11.42 7.66
N ILE A 40 -3.68 -11.28 6.33
CA ILE A 40 -4.13 -12.32 5.38
C ILE A 40 -2.99 -13.25 4.93
N ASP A 41 -1.74 -12.83 5.10
CA ASP A 41 -0.55 -13.58 4.73
C ASP A 41 0.39 -13.70 5.95
N GLU A 42 1.14 -14.80 6.02
CA GLU A 42 2.11 -15.08 7.09
C GLU A 42 3.40 -14.25 6.96
N ASP A 43 3.71 -13.77 5.75
CA ASP A 43 4.93 -13.01 5.43
C ASP A 43 4.84 -11.51 5.81
N ASP A 44 3.70 -11.02 6.31
CA ASP A 44 3.37 -9.67 6.85
C ASP A 44 4.23 -8.48 6.38
N ASP A 45 4.52 -8.37 5.08
CA ASP A 45 5.15 -7.19 4.48
C ASP A 45 4.10 -6.15 4.02
N HIS A 46 2.88 -6.25 4.54
CA HIS A 46 1.79 -5.35 4.23
C HIS A 46 2.00 -4.00 4.92
N THR A 47 2.18 -2.94 4.13
CA THR A 47 2.26 -1.55 4.61
C THR A 47 1.01 -0.75 4.21
N ASP A 48 0.63 0.26 5.00
CA ASP A 48 -0.43 1.20 4.61
C ASP A 48 0.08 2.23 3.60
N GLU A 49 1.39 2.51 3.62
CA GLU A 49 2.09 3.37 2.66
C GLU A 49 2.93 2.51 1.73
N TRP A 50 2.47 2.32 0.49
CA TRP A 50 3.23 1.58 -0.52
C TRP A 50 4.25 2.50 -1.19
N TYR A 51 5.50 2.05 -1.25
CA TYR A 51 6.67 2.75 -1.82
C TYR A 51 7.14 3.98 -1.03
N PHE A 52 6.31 5.02 -0.89
CA PHE A 52 6.69 6.28 -0.26
C PHE A 52 5.48 6.93 0.41
N SER A 53 5.68 7.55 1.58
CA SER A 53 4.68 8.43 2.21
C SER A 53 4.76 9.85 1.65
N TYR A 54 3.86 10.76 2.08
CA TYR A 54 3.99 12.17 1.73
C TYR A 54 5.32 12.75 2.18
N SER A 55 5.79 12.41 3.39
CA SER A 55 7.03 12.96 3.93
C SER A 55 8.23 12.65 3.03
N ASP A 56 8.27 11.45 2.44
CA ASP A 56 9.35 11.02 1.55
C ASP A 56 9.39 11.80 0.23
N ILE A 57 8.23 12.24 -0.27
CA ILE A 57 8.11 12.92 -1.57
C ILE A 57 7.84 14.43 -1.45
N SER A 58 7.64 14.95 -0.24
CA SER A 58 7.15 16.31 -0.01
C SER A 58 8.07 17.38 -0.61
N ASP A 59 9.39 17.22 -0.51
CA ASP A 59 10.36 18.15 -1.10
C ASP A 59 10.26 18.20 -2.63
N VAL A 60 10.09 17.02 -3.26
CA VAL A 60 9.89 16.93 -4.71
C VAL A 60 8.57 17.59 -5.10
N LEU A 61 7.47 17.28 -4.42
CA LEU A 61 6.16 17.89 -4.69
C LEU A 61 6.19 19.41 -4.53
N LYS A 62 6.76 19.93 -3.43
CA LYS A 62 6.87 21.37 -3.13
C LYS A 62 7.74 22.12 -4.13
N SER A 63 8.68 21.44 -4.80
CA SER A 63 9.47 22.05 -5.87
C SER A 63 8.61 22.42 -7.09
N TYR A 64 7.52 21.68 -7.36
CA TYR A 64 6.60 21.92 -8.48
C TYR A 64 5.29 22.60 -8.05
N ILE A 65 4.77 22.28 -6.87
CA ILE A 65 3.53 22.81 -6.33
C ILE A 65 3.83 24.04 -5.47
N LYS A 66 3.62 25.22 -6.06
CA LYS A 66 3.84 26.51 -5.42
C LYS A 66 2.72 26.84 -4.43
N GLN A 67 2.95 27.84 -3.56
CA GLN A 67 1.98 28.25 -2.52
C GLN A 67 0.61 28.61 -3.10
N ASN A 68 0.58 29.28 -4.25
CA ASN A 68 -0.67 29.62 -4.94
C ASN A 68 -1.39 28.40 -5.55
N HIS A 69 -0.81 27.19 -5.57
CA HIS A 69 -1.48 25.98 -6.03
C HIS A 69 -2.14 25.19 -4.89
N ARG A 70 -1.84 25.53 -3.62
CA ARG A 70 -2.24 24.73 -2.45
C ARG A 70 -3.75 24.71 -2.16
N HIS A 71 -4.51 25.60 -2.80
CA HIS A 71 -5.97 25.64 -2.71
C HIS A 71 -6.64 24.79 -3.80
N LEU A 72 -5.87 24.22 -4.74
CA LEU A 72 -6.42 23.42 -5.83
C LEU A 72 -6.90 22.05 -5.33
N PRO A 73 -7.93 21.46 -5.96
CA PRO A 73 -8.39 20.11 -5.64
C PRO A 73 -7.32 19.03 -5.84
N VAL A 74 -7.33 18.02 -4.98
CA VAL A 74 -6.49 16.81 -5.11
C VAL A 74 -7.38 15.57 -5.18
N LEU A 75 -7.09 14.69 -6.13
CA LEU A 75 -7.70 13.37 -6.26
C LEU A 75 -6.62 12.31 -6.04
N ASP A 76 -6.79 11.48 -5.01
CA ASP A 76 -5.94 10.34 -4.70
C ASP A 76 -6.60 9.04 -5.20
N ILE A 77 -5.94 8.34 -6.13
CA ILE A 77 -6.49 7.19 -6.85
C ILE A 77 -5.84 5.92 -6.32
N GLY A 78 -6.67 5.01 -5.78
CA GLY A 78 -6.17 3.86 -5.03
C GLY A 78 -5.69 4.28 -3.65
N CYS A 79 -6.44 5.18 -2.99
CA CYS A 79 -6.03 5.83 -1.75
C CYS A 79 -5.76 4.83 -0.62
N GLY A 80 -6.41 3.65 -0.65
CA GLY A 80 -6.22 2.61 0.34
C GLY A 80 -6.32 3.13 1.76
N LEU A 81 -5.28 2.84 2.56
CA LEU A 81 -5.12 3.33 3.94
C LEU A 81 -4.01 4.38 4.07
N SER A 82 -3.54 4.93 2.93
CA SER A 82 -2.54 5.98 2.95
C SER A 82 -3.08 7.22 3.65
N LYS A 83 -2.19 7.95 4.31
CA LYS A 83 -2.47 9.21 4.99
C LYS A 83 -2.13 10.43 4.15
N ILE A 84 -1.80 10.27 2.87
CA ILE A 84 -1.34 11.37 2.02
C ILE A 84 -2.26 12.59 2.05
N CYS A 85 -3.58 12.42 2.07
CA CYS A 85 -4.54 13.53 2.16
C CYS A 85 -4.49 14.26 3.52
N ASP A 86 -4.34 13.52 4.63
CA ASP A 86 -4.17 14.10 5.96
C ASP A 86 -2.83 14.85 6.05
N GLU A 87 -1.78 14.27 5.49
CA GLU A 87 -0.44 14.86 5.49
C GLU A 87 -0.37 16.13 4.64
N LEU A 88 -1.04 16.16 3.47
CA LEU A 88 -1.22 17.37 2.66
C LEU A 88 -1.95 18.47 3.45
N SER A 89 -3.03 18.12 4.14
CA SER A 89 -3.77 19.05 5.01
C SER A 89 -2.89 19.64 6.09
N ASN A 90 -2.12 18.79 6.79
CA ASN A 90 -1.18 19.20 7.82
C ASN A 90 -0.04 20.08 7.29
N ASP A 91 0.28 19.98 5.98
CA ASP A 91 1.27 20.80 5.30
C ASP A 91 0.70 22.07 4.65
N ASN A 92 -0.47 22.53 5.10
CA ASN A 92 -1.16 23.75 4.66
C ASN A 92 -1.65 23.72 3.21
N PHE A 93 -1.95 22.53 2.68
CA PHE A 93 -2.83 22.45 1.51
C PHE A 93 -4.28 22.63 1.99
N THR A 94 -5.05 23.45 1.28
CA THR A 94 -6.39 23.89 1.70
C THR A 94 -7.48 23.56 0.69
N GLY A 95 -7.10 22.98 -0.46
CA GLY A 95 -8.05 22.51 -1.46
C GLY A 95 -8.88 21.31 -0.98
N PRO A 96 -9.96 20.96 -1.70
CA PRO A 96 -10.70 19.74 -1.42
C PRO A 96 -9.85 18.52 -1.78
N PHE A 97 -9.74 17.55 -0.85
CA PHE A 97 -9.06 16.29 -1.07
C PHE A 97 -10.08 15.15 -1.15
N ILE A 98 -9.98 14.35 -2.22
CA ILE A 98 -10.87 13.23 -2.47
C ILE A 98 -10.01 11.99 -2.69
N GLY A 99 -10.21 10.98 -1.85
CA GLY A 99 -9.68 9.64 -2.07
C GLY A 99 -10.71 8.75 -2.74
N ILE A 100 -10.29 7.97 -3.74
CA ILE A 100 -11.10 6.90 -4.32
C ILE A 100 -10.33 5.59 -4.26
N ASP A 101 -11.05 4.51 -3.98
CA ASP A 101 -10.49 3.16 -4.00
C ASP A 101 -11.52 2.19 -4.57
N TYR A 102 -11.02 1.19 -5.31
CA TYR A 102 -11.89 0.16 -5.85
C TYR A 102 -12.41 -0.78 -4.75
N SER A 103 -11.73 -0.87 -3.61
CA SER A 103 -12.18 -1.58 -2.41
C SER A 103 -13.21 -0.77 -1.63
N SER A 104 -14.48 -1.20 -1.67
CA SER A 104 -15.52 -0.57 -0.84
C SER A 104 -15.31 -0.74 0.68
N ILE A 105 -14.45 -1.66 1.10
CA ILE A 105 -14.15 -1.90 2.52
C ILE A 105 -13.36 -0.74 3.11
N VAL A 106 -12.45 -0.15 2.35
CA VAL A 106 -11.58 0.92 2.85
C VAL A 106 -12.28 2.29 2.85
N ILE A 107 -13.22 2.49 1.93
CA ILE A 107 -13.99 3.74 1.80
C ILE A 107 -15.09 3.91 2.86
N LYS A 108 -15.61 2.82 3.44
CA LYS A 108 -16.77 2.85 4.36
C LYS A 108 -16.42 3.11 5.83
N GLN A 109 -15.17 3.45 6.13
CA GLN A 109 -14.71 3.76 7.49
C GLN A 109 -14.86 5.23 7.83
#